data_AF-A0A3D4V3H7-F1
#
_entry.id   AF-A0A3D4V3H7-F1
#
_cell.length_a   1.000
_cell.length_b   1.000
_cell.length_c   1.000
_cell.angle_alpha   90.00
_cell.angle_beta   90.00
_cell.angle_gamma   90.00
#
_symmetry.space_group_name_H-M   'P 1'
#
loop_
_entity.id
_entity.type
_entity.pdbx_description
1 polymer ?
#
loop_
_entity_poly.entity_id
_entity_poly.type
_entity_poly.pdbx_seq_one_letter_code
_entity_poly.pdbx_strand_id
1 'polypeptide(L)'
;ILVNGISGNSYPISNALQGWKQGFDDTKAGEMKASVEFRFSKRFHSETTAHETGIFKYTSQNKGEEESTVYIDLVALLTKASGEWKLLMEHQVSITTEDEWN
;
A
#
# COMPACT_ATOMS: atom_id res chain seq x y z
N ILE A 1 1.20 9.46 -7.08
CA ILE A 1 1.28 10.35 -5.90
C ILE A 1 1.07 9.49 -4.68
N LEU A 2 1.84 9.68 -3.61
CA LEU A 2 1.56 9.10 -2.31
C LEU A 2 1.14 10.24 -1.38
N VAL A 3 -0.05 10.13 -0.81
CA VAL A 3 -0.53 10.95 0.29
C VAL A 3 -0.41 10.10 1.55
N ASN A 4 0.39 10.55 2.50
CA ASN A 4 0.58 9.88 3.77
C ASN A 4 -0.11 10.71 4.85
N GLY A 5 -1.36 10.36 5.16
CA GLY A 5 -2.19 11.01 6.17
C GLY A 5 -1.65 10.83 7.59
N ILE A 6 -0.91 9.74 7.84
CA ILE A 6 -0.29 9.43 9.13
C ILE A 6 0.78 10.47 9.50
N SER A 7 1.60 10.89 8.52
CA SER A 7 2.68 11.88 8.68
C SER A 7 2.32 13.27 8.17
N GLY A 8 1.14 13.44 7.55
CA GLY A 8 0.69 14.72 6.98
C GLY A 8 1.45 15.17 5.74
N ASN A 9 1.96 14.25 4.91
CA ASN A 9 2.80 14.55 3.75
C ASN A 9 2.19 14.09 2.42
N SER A 10 2.59 14.73 1.32
CA SER A 10 2.24 14.32 -0.04
C SER A 10 3.41 14.49 -0.99
N TYR A 11 3.75 13.45 -1.74
CA TYR A 11 4.94 13.44 -2.60
C TYR A 11 4.84 12.40 -3.74
N PRO A 12 5.76 12.42 -4.72
CA PRO A 12 5.78 11.42 -5.78
C PRO A 12 5.98 10.00 -5.21
N ILE A 13 5.15 9.04 -5.65
CA ILE A 13 5.26 7.63 -5.20
C ILE A 13 6.62 7.03 -5.55
N SER A 14 7.29 7.54 -6.59
CA SER A 14 8.67 7.18 -6.94
C SER A 14 9.66 7.42 -5.80
N ASN A 15 9.44 8.42 -4.95
CA ASN A 15 10.31 8.69 -3.81
C ASN A 15 10.05 7.66 -2.69
N ALA A 16 8.78 7.26 -2.50
CA ALA A 16 8.43 6.17 -1.57
C ALA A 16 9.08 4.85 -2.03
N LEU A 17 8.94 4.52 -3.31
CA LEU A 17 9.52 3.30 -3.91
C LEU A 17 11.05 3.26 -3.80
N GLN A 18 11.74 4.40 -3.88
CA GLN A 18 13.18 4.47 -3.61
C GLN A 18 13.50 4.14 -2.15
N GLY A 19 12.73 4.66 -1.20
CA GLY A 19 12.88 4.33 0.21
C GLY A 19 12.59 2.86 0.53
N TRP A 20 11.66 2.24 -0.19
CA TRP A 20 11.30 0.83 -0.01
C TRP A 20 12.23 -0.15 -0.73
N LYS A 21 13.12 0.34 -1.61
CA LYS A 21 13.95 -0.49 -2.47
C LYS A 21 14.77 -1.53 -1.69
N GLN A 22 15.36 -1.14 -0.57
CA GLN A 22 16.17 -2.04 0.24
C GLN A 22 15.33 -3.23 0.72
N GLY A 23 14.11 -2.99 1.20
CA GLY A 23 13.21 -4.07 1.61
C GLY A 23 12.83 -5.02 0.48
N PHE A 24 12.71 -4.52 -0.77
CA PHE A 24 12.49 -5.40 -1.92
C PHE A 24 13.70 -6.29 -2.21
N ASP A 25 14.91 -5.72 -2.14
CA ASP A 25 16.14 -6.46 -2.37
C ASP A 25 16.36 -7.51 -1.27
N ASP A 26 16.13 -7.17 0.00
CA ASP A 26 16.25 -8.08 1.14
C ASP A 26 15.21 -9.20 1.09
N THR A 27 13.97 -8.90 0.67
CA THR A 27 12.92 -9.92 0.47
C THR A 27 13.34 -10.89 -0.62
N LYS A 28 13.91 -10.38 -1.71
CA LYS A 28 14.40 -11.21 -2.82
C LYS A 28 15.61 -12.06 -2.43
N ALA A 29 16.46 -11.57 -1.52
CA ALA A 29 17.61 -12.29 -0.99
C ALA A 29 17.23 -13.32 0.10
N GLY A 30 16.00 -13.28 0.62
CA GLY A 30 15.54 -14.14 1.71
C GLY A 30 15.99 -13.68 3.11
N GLU A 31 16.48 -12.45 3.23
CA GLU A 31 16.89 -11.85 4.50
C GLU A 31 15.72 -11.17 5.23
N MET A 32 14.60 -10.94 4.54
CA MET A 32 13.31 -10.60 5.14
C MET A 32 12.16 -11.30 4.44
N LYS A 33 11.00 -11.32 5.10
CA LYS A 33 9.71 -11.64 4.52
C LYS A 33 8.80 -10.43 4.64
N ALA A 34 8.03 -10.17 3.59
CA ALA A 34 6.96 -9.18 3.64
C ALA A 34 5.76 -9.65 2.83
N SER A 35 4.56 -9.30 3.28
CA SER A 35 3.32 -9.52 2.57
C SER A 35 2.42 -8.29 2.70
N VAL A 36 1.58 -8.08 1.68
CA VAL A 36 0.51 -7.09 1.71
C VAL A 36 -0.78 -7.75 1.26
N GLU A 37 -1.84 -7.54 2.03
CA GLU A 37 -3.19 -8.01 1.73
C GLU A 37 -4.13 -6.81 1.68
N PHE A 38 -5.12 -6.84 0.78
CA PHE A 38 -6.08 -5.75 0.61
C PHE A 38 -7.50 -6.23 0.86
N ARG A 39 -8.28 -5.43 1.60
CA ARG A 39 -9.71 -5.62 1.80
C ARG A 39 -10.44 -4.35 1.43
N PHE A 40 -11.16 -4.39 0.31
CA PHE A 40 -11.84 -3.22 -0.23
C PHE A 40 -13.29 -3.16 0.26
N SER A 41 -13.63 -2.08 0.95
CA SER A 41 -14.99 -1.79 1.40
C SER A 41 -15.84 -1.11 0.33
N LYS A 42 -15.20 -0.41 -0.61
CA LYS A 42 -15.90 0.29 -1.70
C LYS A 42 -15.06 0.31 -2.98
N ARG A 43 -15.72 0.07 -4.12
CA ARG A 43 -15.10 0.16 -5.44
C ARG A 43 -16.04 0.85 -6.43
N PHE A 44 -15.51 1.85 -7.14
CA PHE A 44 -16.18 2.51 -8.25
C PHE A 44 -15.30 2.43 -9.49
N HIS A 45 -15.67 1.57 -10.43
CA HIS A 45 -14.84 1.27 -11.60
C HIS A 45 -15.59 1.64 -12.89
N SER A 46 -14.83 2.11 -13.89
CA SER A 46 -15.27 2.31 -15.27
C SER A 46 -14.29 1.65 -16.23
N GLU A 47 -14.47 1.85 -17.54
CA GLU A 47 -13.53 1.35 -18.55
C GLU A 47 -12.12 1.94 -18.41
N THR A 48 -12.01 3.16 -17.86
CA THR A 48 -10.76 3.94 -17.86
C THR A 48 -10.34 4.46 -16.49
N THR A 49 -11.17 4.37 -15.46
CA THR A 49 -10.85 4.85 -14.10
C THR A 49 -11.31 3.88 -13.02
N ALA A 50 -10.61 3.87 -11.88
CA ALA A 50 -11.05 3.17 -10.69
C ALA A 50 -10.77 4.01 -9.44
N HIS A 51 -11.73 4.02 -8.52
CA HIS A 51 -11.61 4.54 -7.17
C HIS A 51 -11.89 3.41 -6.19
N GLU A 52 -10.92 3.08 -5.36
CA GLU A 52 -11.00 2.01 -4.37
C GLU A 52 -10.78 2.58 -2.96
N THR A 53 -11.61 2.14 -2.02
CA THR A 53 -11.48 2.43 -0.59
C THR A 53 -11.46 1.11 0.17
N GLY A 54 -10.61 1.02 1.17
CA GLY A 54 -10.45 -0.20 1.95
C GLY A 54 -9.37 -0.08 2.99
N ILE A 55 -8.86 -1.22 3.41
CA ILE A 55 -7.71 -1.35 4.32
C ILE A 55 -6.67 -2.20 3.59
N PHE A 56 -5.39 -1.91 3.78
CA PHE A 56 -4.35 -2.89 3.54
C PHE A 56 -3.71 -3.34 4.86
N LYS A 57 -3.45 -4.64 4.96
CA LYS A 57 -2.65 -5.25 6.02
C LYS A 57 -1.26 -5.48 5.46
N TYR A 58 -0.24 -4.90 6.08
CA TYR A 58 1.15 -5.13 5.75
C TYR A 58 1.84 -5.87 6.89
N THR A 59 2.48 -6.98 6.55
CA THR A 59 3.24 -7.80 7.49
C THR A 59 4.69 -7.88 7.04
N SER A 60 5.63 -7.75 7.97
CA SER A 60 7.07 -7.80 7.70
C SER A 60 7.83 -8.50 8.83
N GLN A 61 8.85 -9.27 8.46
CA GLN A 61 9.73 -9.97 9.39
C GLN A 61 11.16 -10.02 8.83
N ASN A 62 12.11 -9.38 9.52
CA ASN A 62 13.53 -9.60 9.23
C ASN A 62 13.98 -10.95 9.79
N LYS A 63 15.06 -11.50 9.23
CA LYS A 63 15.61 -12.78 9.67
C LYS A 63 16.04 -12.74 11.14
N GLY A 64 15.39 -13.57 11.95
CA GLY A 64 15.65 -13.69 13.39
C GLY A 64 14.90 -12.67 14.26
N GLU A 65 14.08 -11.81 13.66
CA GLU A 65 13.22 -10.87 14.37
C GLU A 65 11.78 -11.40 14.45
N GLU A 66 11.01 -10.85 15.39
CA GLU A 66 9.56 -11.10 15.46
C GLU A 66 8.84 -10.46 14.28
N GLU A 67 7.73 -11.07 13.88
CA GLU A 67 6.88 -10.54 12.83
C GLU A 67 6.14 -9.29 13.34
N SER A 68 6.09 -8.25 12.50
CA SER A 68 5.33 -7.02 12.74
C SER A 68 4.21 -6.90 11.71
N THR A 69 3.02 -6.47 12.15
CA THR A 69 1.86 -6.23 11.28
C THR A 69 1.29 -4.84 11.53
N VAL A 70 0.91 -4.15 10.45
CA VAL A 70 0.20 -2.88 10.48
C VAL A 70 -1.01 -2.91 9.54
N TYR A 71 -2.10 -2.27 9.96
CA TYR A 71 -3.33 -2.11 9.18
C TYR A 71 -3.49 -0.63 8.85
N ILE A 72 -3.70 -0.32 7.57
CA ILE A 72 -3.77 1.06 7.08
C ILE A 72 -5.03 1.28 6.26
N ASP A 73 -5.81 2.29 6.62
CA ASP A 73 -6.92 2.78 5.81
C ASP A 73 -6.38 3.35 4.49
N LEU A 74 -6.97 2.91 3.37
CA LEU A 74 -6.50 3.17 2.02
C LEU A 74 -7.58 3.82 1.16
N VAL A 75 -7.19 4.84 0.42
CA VAL A 75 -7.88 5.27 -0.81
C VAL A 75 -6.91 5.18 -1.98
N ALA A 76 -7.31 4.51 -3.06
CA ALA A 76 -6.52 4.37 -4.28
C ALA A 76 -7.28 4.91 -5.49
N LEU A 77 -6.60 5.72 -6.31
CA LEU A 77 -7.10 6.21 -7.59
C LEU A 77 -6.24 5.65 -8.71
N LEU A 78 -6.89 5.03 -9.69
CA LEU A 78 -6.24 4.43 -10.83
C LEU A 78 -6.84 4.96 -12.13
N THR A 79 -6.00 5.02 -13.16
CA THR A 79 -6.42 5.29 -14.55
C THR A 79 -5.86 4.22 -15.47
N LYS A 80 -6.57 3.94 -16.55
CA LYS A 80 -6.11 3.04 -17.60
C LYS A 80 -5.42 3.86 -18.69
N ALA A 81 -4.10 3.73 -18.80
CA ALA A 81 -3.29 4.38 -19.81
C ALA A 81 -2.69 3.34 -20.76
N SER A 82 -2.90 3.51 -22.07
CA SER A 82 -2.41 2.58 -23.10
C SER A 82 -2.78 1.10 -22.84
N GLY A 83 -3.99 0.87 -22.33
CA GLY A 83 -4.49 -0.48 -22.02
C GLY A 83 -4.09 -1.03 -20.64
N GLU A 84 -3.20 -0.34 -19.92
CA GLU A 84 -2.70 -0.78 -18.61
C GLU A 84 -3.23 0.08 -17.47
N TRP A 85 -3.62 -0.54 -16.36
CA TRP A 85 -3.96 0.19 -15.14
C TRP A 85 -2.70 0.78 -14.50
N LYS A 86 -2.76 2.07 -14.18
CA LYS A 86 -1.71 2.82 -13.49
C LYS A 86 -2.30 3.46 -12.24
N LEU A 87 -1.58 3.34 -11.13
CA LEU A 87 -1.91 4.04 -9.90
C LEU A 87 -1.58 5.53 -10.07
N LEU A 88 -2.60 6.38 -10.01
CA LEU A 88 -2.43 7.84 -9.99
C LEU A 88 -2.10 8.32 -8.58
N MET A 89 -2.82 7.80 -7.59
CA MET A 89 -2.66 8.20 -6.20
C MET A 89 -2.93 7.01 -5.28
N GLU A 90 -2.07 6.87 -4.29
CA GLU A 90 -2.30 6.11 -3.07
C GLU A 90 -2.44 7.10 -1.92
N HIS A 91 -3.46 6.93 -1.09
CA HIS A 91 -3.63 7.71 0.14
C HIS A 91 -3.71 6.74 1.32
N GLN A 92 -2.66 6.72 2.12
CA GLN A 92 -2.57 6.03 3.40
C GLN A 92 -3.20 6.94 4.45
N VAL A 93 -4.50 6.80 4.69
CA VAL A 93 -5.32 7.76 5.44
C VAL A 93 -4.92 7.77 6.91
N SER A 94 -4.91 6.60 7.54
CA SER A 94 -4.67 6.41 8.98
C SER A 94 -4.22 4.99 9.28
N ILE A 95 -3.57 4.81 10.43
CA ILE A 95 -3.40 3.49 11.03
C ILE A 95 -4.76 3.07 11.61
N THR A 96 -5.16 1.82 11.33
CA THR A 96 -6.39 1.21 11.85
C THR A 96 -6.06 -0.07 12.63
N THR A 97 -7.09 -0.82 13.03
CA THR A 97 -6.96 -2.00 13.90
C THR A 97 -7.24 -3.30 13.16
N GLU A 98 -6.83 -4.42 13.77
CA GLU A 98 -7.21 -5.75 13.30
C GLU A 98 -8.72 -6.00 13.36
N ASP A 99 -9.42 -5.41 14.34
CA ASP A 99 -10.88 -5.51 14.45
C ASP A 99 -11.58 -4.83 13.27
N GLU A 100 -11.10 -3.66 12.83
CA GLU A 100 -11.60 -2.97 11.64
C GLU A 100 -11.26 -3.73 10.33
N TRP A 101 -10.18 -4.51 10.35
CA TRP A 101 -9.81 -5.37 9.22
C TRP A 101 -10.72 -6.59 9.07
N ASN A 102 -11.22 -7.17 10.16
CA ASN A 102 -11.93 -8.46 10.20
C ASN A 102 -13.44 -8.34 9.91
#